data_AF-A0A944VPW7-F1
#
_entry.id   AF-A0A944VPW7-F1
#
_cell.length_a   1.000
_cell.length_b   1.000
_cell.length_c   1.000
_cell.angle_alpha   90.00
_cell.angle_beta   90.00
_cell.angle_gamma   90.00
#
_symmetry.space_group_name_H-M   'P 1'
#
loop_
_entity.id
_entity.type
_entity.pdbx_description
1 polymer ?
#
loop_
_entity_poly.entity_id
_entity_poly.type
_entity_poly.pdbx_seq_one_letter_code
_entity_poly.pdbx_strand_id
1 'polypeptide(L)'
;MSNSVDILRFTTAGSVDDGKSTLIGRLLYDSKGIFIDQLEDLKKATTKDDIENLDLARLTDGLKAEREQGITIDVAYRYFSTPKRKFIIADTPGHIEYTRNMFTGASNSELAIILIDSRKGILEQSKRHLYISYLLGIENIVVAINKMDLVDYKKEIYQEIKESFLEITKNLSIKNIKFVPISALSGDMVVNKGRNMNWYKGETLIEILENAEVSLNKVRKSFVRFPVQLVSRVDDENVKDFRGYMGQLSSGEISVGDQVVIYPNMKTTFVKSLINSSKYVNKISINDSATILLEDELDISRGDLIASDKEPPNVKDLITSQICWMGEKDLDLKKKYFLKHCNKTSKAIVTKVNSKINMESLERTLEFDNLKMNDIGEVEIRIQNQITYDSYQDNKKMGSFILIDDSNNTVAAGIIT
;
A
#
# COMPACT_ATOMS: atom_id res chain seq x y z
N MET A 1 6.41 -4.76 -28.67
CA MET A 1 6.47 -5.02 -27.23
C MET A 1 6.79 -3.69 -26.57
N SER A 2 5.81 -3.04 -25.92
CA SER A 2 6.11 -1.87 -25.12
C SER A 2 7.00 -2.32 -23.98
N ASN A 3 8.25 -1.87 -23.94
CA ASN A 3 9.10 -1.98 -22.75
C ASN A 3 8.43 -1.15 -21.66
N SER A 4 7.45 -1.73 -20.97
CA SER A 4 6.93 -1.20 -19.72
C SER A 4 8.09 -1.26 -18.75
N VAL A 5 8.73 -0.11 -18.53
CA VAL A 5 9.77 0.02 -17.51
C VAL A 5 9.18 -0.51 -16.20
N ASP A 6 9.80 -1.52 -15.62
CA ASP A 6 9.37 -2.13 -14.38
C ASP A 6 9.42 -1.06 -13.28
N ILE A 7 8.28 -0.77 -12.65
CA ILE A 7 8.13 0.22 -11.58
C ILE A 7 7.93 -0.54 -10.28
N LEU A 8 8.85 -0.35 -9.32
CA LEU A 8 8.65 -0.80 -7.94
C LEU A 8 8.05 0.32 -7.11
N ARG A 9 6.93 0.04 -6.46
CA ARG A 9 6.37 0.89 -5.40
C ARG A 9 6.78 0.33 -4.05
N PHE A 10 7.46 1.13 -3.23
CA PHE A 10 7.80 0.72 -1.88
C PHE A 10 7.54 1.81 -0.85
N THR A 11 7.29 1.39 0.38
CA THR A 11 7.12 2.27 1.54
C THR A 11 8.30 2.17 2.49
N THR A 12 8.65 3.27 3.15
CA THR A 12 9.61 3.28 4.26
C THR A 12 8.87 3.48 5.57
N ALA A 13 9.15 2.63 6.54
CA ALA A 13 8.57 2.66 7.88
C ALA A 13 9.64 2.46 8.94
N GLY A 14 9.39 2.91 10.17
CA GLY A 14 10.38 2.91 11.25
C GLY A 14 10.06 3.98 12.28
N SER A 15 10.67 3.88 13.46
CA SER A 15 10.45 4.80 14.57
C SER A 15 10.90 6.24 14.26
N VAL A 16 10.55 7.16 15.14
CA VAL A 16 11.14 8.50 15.18
C VAL A 16 12.65 8.35 15.40
N ASP A 17 13.43 9.12 14.65
CA ASP A 17 14.89 9.08 14.60
C ASP A 17 15.54 7.85 13.96
N ASP A 18 14.81 6.85 13.46
CA ASP A 18 15.45 5.69 12.80
C ASP A 18 16.18 6.05 11.48
N GLY A 19 16.08 7.31 11.03
CA GLY A 19 16.81 7.83 9.88
C GLY A 19 16.12 7.60 8.53
N LYS A 20 14.77 7.53 8.51
CA LYS A 20 13.96 7.36 7.28
C LYS A 20 14.24 8.47 6.26
N SER A 21 14.03 9.73 6.66
CA SER A 21 14.29 10.91 5.83
C SER A 21 15.72 10.94 5.31
N THR A 22 16.70 10.66 6.18
CA THR A 22 18.12 10.56 5.79
C THR A 22 18.36 9.47 4.76
N LEU A 23 17.77 8.29 4.91
CA LEU A 23 17.91 7.19 3.96
C LEU A 23 17.31 7.53 2.60
N ILE A 24 16.11 8.12 2.57
CA ILE A 24 15.47 8.54 1.34
C ILE A 24 16.31 9.62 0.66
N GLY A 25 16.76 10.63 1.41
CA GLY A 25 17.64 11.68 0.89
C GLY A 25 18.94 11.10 0.30
N ARG A 26 19.54 10.10 0.97
CA ARG A 26 20.72 9.38 0.48
C ARG A 26 20.44 8.61 -0.81
N LEU A 27 19.33 7.89 -0.91
CA LEU A 27 18.91 7.20 -2.13
C LEU A 27 18.73 8.19 -3.29
N LEU A 28 18.08 9.33 -3.05
CA LEU A 28 17.87 10.36 -4.07
C LEU A 28 19.20 10.98 -4.53
N TYR A 29 20.08 11.29 -3.59
CA TYR A 29 21.39 11.88 -3.85
C TYR A 29 22.29 10.94 -4.66
N ASP A 30 22.48 9.71 -4.17
CA ASP A 30 23.39 8.74 -4.78
C ASP A 30 22.85 8.22 -6.13
N SER A 31 21.52 8.18 -6.33
CA SER A 31 20.91 7.79 -7.62
C SER A 31 20.87 8.93 -8.65
N LYS A 32 21.40 10.12 -8.32
CA LYS A 32 21.33 11.33 -9.16
C LYS A 32 19.90 11.73 -9.53
N GLY A 33 18.92 11.39 -8.70
CA GLY A 33 17.51 11.72 -8.92
C GLY A 33 17.15 13.17 -8.57
N ILE A 34 18.10 13.94 -8.03
CA ILE A 34 17.91 15.32 -7.59
C ILE A 34 18.32 16.29 -8.70
N PHE A 35 17.47 17.28 -8.98
CA PHE A 35 17.81 18.37 -9.90
C PHE A 35 18.97 19.19 -9.34
N ILE A 36 19.88 19.62 -10.21
CA ILE A 36 21.11 20.35 -9.85
C ILE A 36 20.82 21.55 -8.93
N ASP A 37 19.73 22.27 -9.17
CA ASP A 37 19.33 23.45 -8.40
C ASP A 37 19.01 23.12 -6.93
N GLN A 38 18.39 21.98 -6.65
CA GLN A 38 18.10 21.54 -5.27
C GLN A 38 19.38 21.13 -4.52
N LEU A 39 20.37 20.59 -5.23
CA LEU A 39 21.69 20.30 -4.67
C LEU A 39 22.45 21.58 -4.34
N GLU A 40 22.31 22.63 -5.15
CA GLU A 40 22.93 23.93 -4.90
C GLU A 40 22.34 24.64 -3.68
N ASP A 41 21.02 24.57 -3.49
CA ASP A 41 20.36 25.19 -2.32
C ASP A 41 20.71 24.48 -1.01
N LEU A 42 20.89 23.16 -1.02
CA LEU A 42 21.43 22.41 0.12
C LEU A 42 22.86 22.84 0.48
N LYS A 43 23.72 22.99 -0.54
CA LYS A 43 25.12 23.43 -0.36
C LYS A 43 25.22 24.85 0.18
N LYS A 44 24.27 25.74 -0.17
CA LYS A 44 24.20 27.10 0.38
C LYS A 44 23.74 27.11 1.84
N ALA A 45 22.94 26.13 2.26
CA ALA A 45 22.42 26.02 3.62
C ALA A 45 23.37 25.28 4.59
N THR A 46 24.42 24.63 4.08
CA THR A 46 25.48 23.98 4.87
C THR A 46 26.71 24.90 4.93
N THR A 47 27.20 25.17 6.14
CA THR A 47 28.40 26.01 6.33
C THR A 47 29.66 25.27 5.90
N LYS A 48 30.24 25.68 4.75
CA LYS A 48 31.54 25.32 4.17
C LYS A 48 31.79 23.82 3.89
N ASP A 49 31.92 23.51 2.60
CA ASP A 49 32.69 22.42 1.95
C ASP A 49 32.66 20.97 2.49
N ASP A 50 31.91 20.65 3.54
CA ASP A 50 31.72 19.27 4.01
C ASP A 50 30.56 18.59 3.27
N ILE A 51 30.84 18.09 2.07
CA ILE A 51 29.91 17.25 1.29
C ILE A 51 29.51 15.98 2.08
N GLU A 52 30.37 15.52 3.00
CA GLU A 52 30.10 14.36 3.87
C GLU A 52 29.05 14.64 4.95
N ASN A 53 28.81 15.91 5.33
CA ASN A 53 27.84 16.32 6.37
C ASN A 53 26.59 17.00 5.79
N LEU A 54 26.25 16.73 4.52
CA LEU A 54 25.00 17.21 3.93
C LEU A 54 23.80 16.67 4.73
N ASP A 55 22.97 17.58 5.25
CA ASP A 55 21.72 17.21 5.91
C ASP A 55 20.67 16.80 4.87
N LEU A 56 20.76 15.52 4.46
CA LEU A 56 19.94 14.94 3.42
C LEU A 56 18.46 14.81 3.80
N ALA A 57 18.11 14.89 5.08
CA ALA A 57 16.70 14.89 5.50
C ALA A 57 15.95 16.13 4.98
N ARG A 58 16.66 17.24 4.73
CA ARG A 58 16.06 18.47 4.19
C ARG A 58 15.53 18.31 2.76
N LEU A 59 15.95 17.29 2.02
CA LEU A 59 15.42 16.97 0.69
C LEU A 59 14.03 16.36 0.75
N THR A 60 13.73 15.69 1.85
CA THR A 60 12.53 14.87 1.99
C THR A 60 11.41 15.63 2.70
N ASP A 61 11.76 16.55 3.59
CA ASP A 61 10.80 17.29 4.42
C ASP A 61 10.15 18.43 3.62
N GLY A 62 8.91 18.19 3.18
CA GLY A 62 8.18 19.02 2.24
C GLY A 62 7.40 20.17 2.92
N LEU A 63 6.93 19.96 4.15
CA LEU A 63 6.12 20.94 4.88
C LEU A 63 6.96 21.79 5.83
N LYS A 64 6.58 23.06 6.02
CA LYS A 64 7.22 23.96 6.99
C LYS A 64 7.09 23.41 8.42
N ALA A 65 5.94 22.82 8.76
CA ALA A 65 5.70 22.17 10.05
C ALA A 65 6.58 20.93 10.27
N GLU A 66 6.82 20.12 9.22
CA GLU A 66 7.75 18.98 9.29
C GLU A 66 9.17 19.46 9.61
N ARG A 67 9.62 20.53 8.95
CA ARG A 67 10.94 21.14 9.18
C ARG A 67 11.12 21.74 10.57
N GLU A 68 10.06 22.31 11.13
CA GLU A 68 10.07 22.89 12.48
C GLU A 68 10.06 21.81 13.57
N GLN A 69 9.49 20.63 13.30
CA GLN A 69 9.35 19.54 14.27
C GLN A 69 10.33 18.37 14.06
N GLY A 70 11.03 18.30 12.92
CA GLY A 70 11.96 17.22 12.59
C GLY A 70 11.27 15.87 12.37
N ILE A 71 9.99 15.86 12.00
CA ILE A 71 9.19 14.64 11.78
C ILE A 71 8.45 14.71 10.44
N THR A 72 8.31 13.58 9.75
CA THR A 72 7.37 13.43 8.62
C THR A 72 5.95 13.41 9.15
N ILE A 73 5.04 14.16 8.53
CA ILE A 73 3.64 14.28 8.96
C ILE A 73 2.70 13.63 7.94
N ASP A 74 2.90 13.88 6.64
CA ASP A 74 2.06 13.32 5.57
C ASP A 74 2.84 12.35 4.66
N VAL A 75 2.12 11.53 3.89
CA VAL A 75 2.77 10.63 2.93
C VAL A 75 3.31 11.43 1.75
N ALA A 76 4.64 11.52 1.63
CA ALA A 76 5.28 12.13 0.47
C ALA A 76 5.66 11.06 -0.56
N TYR A 77 5.25 11.27 -1.81
CA TYR A 77 5.67 10.41 -2.92
C TYR A 77 6.92 10.98 -3.59
N ARG A 78 7.98 10.19 -3.64
CA ARG A 78 9.25 10.53 -4.31
C ARG A 78 9.53 9.56 -5.44
N TYR A 79 10.23 10.04 -6.46
CA TYR A 79 10.50 9.28 -7.69
C TYR A 79 12.00 9.28 -7.94
N PHE A 80 12.54 8.11 -8.24
CA PHE A 80 13.90 7.99 -8.75
C PHE A 80 14.01 6.78 -9.68
N SER A 81 15.13 6.66 -10.38
CA SER A 81 15.37 5.56 -11.28
C SER A 81 16.84 5.18 -11.29
N THR A 82 17.10 3.89 -11.45
CA THR A 82 18.41 3.37 -11.83
C THR A 82 18.39 2.98 -13.30
N PRO A 83 19.54 2.62 -13.91
CA PRO A 83 19.56 2.06 -15.25
C PRO A 83 18.71 0.80 -15.41
N LYS A 84 18.44 0.06 -14.32
CA LYS A 84 17.64 -1.17 -14.35
C LYS A 84 16.14 -0.94 -14.13
N ARG A 85 15.75 0.00 -13.26
CA ARG A 85 14.38 0.07 -12.74
C ARG A 85 13.94 1.47 -12.31
N LYS A 86 12.63 1.74 -12.37
CA LYS A 86 12.01 2.95 -11.80
C LYS A 86 11.42 2.65 -10.43
N PHE A 87 11.45 3.65 -9.56
CA PHE A 87 11.02 3.53 -8.18
C PHE A 87 10.06 4.65 -7.78
N ILE A 88 9.03 4.28 -7.02
CA ILE A 88 8.13 5.20 -6.33
C ILE A 88 8.24 4.91 -4.84
N ILE A 89 8.71 5.90 -4.08
CA ILE A 89 8.84 5.84 -2.63
C ILE A 89 7.61 6.49 -2.01
N ALA A 90 6.91 5.79 -1.13
CA ALA A 90 5.98 6.36 -0.18
C ALA A 90 6.70 6.59 1.15
N ASP A 91 7.07 7.83 1.44
CA ASP A 91 7.63 8.20 2.74
C ASP A 91 6.51 8.24 3.78
N THR A 92 6.47 7.26 4.68
CA THR A 92 5.42 7.20 5.71
C THR A 92 5.93 7.72 7.05
N PRO A 93 5.10 8.49 7.76
CA PRO A 93 5.48 9.05 9.05
C PRO A 93 5.69 7.97 10.11
N GLY A 94 6.70 8.17 10.97
CA GLY A 94 7.10 7.20 12.00
C GLY A 94 6.43 7.38 13.36
N HIS A 95 5.65 8.44 13.55
CA HIS A 95 4.97 8.68 14.82
C HIS A 95 3.70 7.83 14.92
N ILE A 96 3.38 7.36 16.13
CA ILE A 96 2.24 6.47 16.37
C ILE A 96 0.90 7.12 15.99
N GLU A 97 0.80 8.43 16.17
CA GLU A 97 -0.37 9.25 15.80
C GLU A 97 -0.62 9.28 14.29
N TYR A 98 0.38 8.92 13.48
CA TYR A 98 0.28 8.91 12.02
C TYR A 98 0.21 7.49 11.43
N THR A 99 -0.20 6.50 12.23
CA THR A 99 -0.45 5.11 11.75
C THR A 99 -1.43 5.09 10.57
N ARG A 100 -2.43 5.98 10.56
CA ARG A 100 -3.34 6.23 9.42
C ARG A 100 -2.60 6.51 8.10
N ASN A 101 -1.55 7.33 8.16
CA ASN A 101 -0.80 7.74 6.97
C ASN A 101 0.05 6.57 6.48
N MET A 102 0.57 5.75 7.40
CA MET A 102 1.20 4.48 7.02
C MET A 102 0.24 3.55 6.28
N PHE A 103 -0.98 3.33 6.78
CA PHE A 103 -1.99 2.52 6.07
C PHE A 103 -2.22 3.01 4.64
N THR A 104 -2.32 4.33 4.48
CA THR A 104 -2.53 4.95 3.17
C THR A 104 -1.34 4.73 2.24
N GLY A 105 -0.11 5.04 2.69
CA GLY A 105 1.10 4.88 1.88
C GLY A 105 1.47 3.42 1.57
N ALA A 106 1.28 2.52 2.54
CA ALA A 106 1.58 1.10 2.40
C ALA A 106 0.55 0.36 1.53
N SER A 107 -0.69 0.83 1.42
CA SER A 107 -1.75 0.15 0.66
C SER A 107 -1.44 -0.05 -0.83
N ASN A 108 -0.63 0.83 -1.41
CA ASN A 108 -0.21 0.78 -2.82
C ASN A 108 1.24 0.28 -3.00
N SER A 109 1.87 -0.21 -1.92
CA SER A 109 3.26 -0.67 -1.93
C SER A 109 3.37 -2.17 -2.20
N GLU A 110 4.41 -2.54 -2.93
CA GLU A 110 4.77 -3.94 -3.26
C GLU A 110 5.89 -4.46 -2.35
N LEU A 111 6.64 -3.54 -1.74
CA LEU A 111 7.72 -3.80 -0.79
C LEU A 111 7.65 -2.79 0.37
N ALA A 112 8.03 -3.22 1.57
CA ALA A 112 8.21 -2.32 2.71
C ALA A 112 9.64 -2.39 3.25
N ILE A 113 10.26 -1.23 3.46
CA ILE A 113 11.53 -1.10 4.15
C ILE A 113 11.23 -0.70 5.60
N ILE A 114 11.58 -1.56 6.54
CA ILE A 114 11.46 -1.31 7.97
C ILE A 114 12.84 -0.94 8.50
N LEU A 115 13.02 0.33 8.87
CA LEU A 115 14.26 0.82 9.46
C LEU A 115 14.28 0.51 10.95
N ILE A 116 15.47 0.15 11.43
CA ILE A 116 15.74 -0.12 12.85
C ILE A 116 17.04 0.59 13.23
N ASP A 117 17.02 1.48 14.23
CA ASP A 117 18.24 2.06 14.80
C ASP A 117 19.02 0.96 15.55
N SER A 118 20.25 0.69 15.10
CA SER A 118 21.13 -0.33 15.66
C SER A 118 21.43 -0.17 17.16
N ARG A 119 21.29 1.04 17.70
CA ARG A 119 21.51 1.33 19.13
C ARG A 119 20.29 1.00 19.98
N LYS A 120 19.10 1.11 19.40
CA LYS A 120 17.81 0.94 20.10
C LYS A 120 17.26 -0.48 19.94
N GLY A 121 17.58 -1.15 18.83
CA GLY A 121 16.98 -2.43 18.49
C GLY A 121 15.50 -2.29 18.11
N ILE A 122 14.74 -3.37 18.29
CA ILE A 122 13.35 -3.46 17.83
C ILE A 122 12.41 -2.77 18.82
N LEU A 123 11.68 -1.76 18.35
CA LEU A 123 10.69 -1.04 19.14
C LEU A 123 9.26 -1.50 18.82
N GLU A 124 8.29 -1.15 19.68
CA GLU A 124 6.87 -1.41 19.44
C GLU A 124 6.41 -0.81 18.09
N GLN A 125 6.92 0.37 17.73
CA GLN A 125 6.64 1.02 16.45
C GLN A 125 7.13 0.16 15.27
N SER A 126 8.32 -0.44 15.36
CA SER A 126 8.84 -1.37 14.34
C SER A 126 7.92 -2.58 14.17
N LYS A 127 7.42 -3.15 15.28
CA LYS A 127 6.45 -4.26 15.27
C LYS A 127 5.12 -3.86 14.64
N ARG A 128 4.60 -2.67 14.97
CA ARG A 128 3.37 -2.11 14.39
C ARG A 128 3.51 -1.93 12.88
N HIS A 129 4.61 -1.34 12.42
CA HIS A 129 4.88 -1.16 11.00
C HIS A 129 4.99 -2.49 10.24
N LEU A 130 5.65 -3.49 10.85
CA LEU A 130 5.69 -4.85 10.33
C LEU A 130 4.29 -5.44 10.20
N TYR A 131 3.47 -5.34 11.25
CA TYR A 131 2.13 -5.90 11.27
C TYR A 131 1.21 -5.25 10.23
N ILE A 132 1.29 -3.93 10.05
CA ILE A 132 0.51 -3.21 9.03
C ILE A 132 0.94 -3.63 7.63
N SER A 133 2.25 -3.76 7.39
CA SER A 133 2.78 -4.23 6.11
C SER A 133 2.29 -5.66 5.80
N TYR A 134 2.30 -6.53 6.80
CA TYR A 134 1.74 -7.89 6.71
C TYR A 134 0.23 -7.86 6.41
N LEU A 135 -0.53 -7.06 7.15
CA LEU A 135 -1.98 -6.91 7.00
C LEU A 135 -2.36 -6.45 5.58
N LEU A 136 -1.61 -5.50 5.02
CA LEU A 136 -1.80 -4.98 3.66
C LEU A 136 -1.23 -5.91 2.56
N GLY A 137 -0.82 -7.13 2.93
CA GLY A 137 -0.36 -8.15 2.01
C GLY A 137 0.89 -7.72 1.25
N ILE A 138 1.80 -6.99 1.89
CA ILE A 138 3.13 -6.72 1.34
C ILE A 138 3.99 -7.96 1.55
N GLU A 139 4.27 -8.69 0.47
CA GLU A 139 4.98 -9.97 0.54
C GLU A 139 6.50 -9.81 0.72
N ASN A 140 7.06 -8.66 0.30
CA ASN A 140 8.50 -8.38 0.36
C ASN A 140 8.80 -7.36 1.45
N ILE A 141 9.53 -7.78 2.48
CA ILE A 141 9.97 -6.93 3.59
C ILE A 141 11.50 -6.83 3.58
N VAL A 142 12.02 -5.61 3.67
CA VAL A 142 13.44 -5.33 3.83
C VAL A 142 13.65 -4.70 5.20
N VAL A 143 14.41 -5.34 6.06
CA VAL A 143 14.78 -4.82 7.37
C VAL A 143 16.14 -4.14 7.23
N ALA A 144 16.13 -2.81 7.27
CA ALA A 144 17.31 -1.97 7.17
C ALA A 144 17.81 -1.60 8.58
N ILE A 145 18.85 -2.28 9.05
CA ILE A 145 19.46 -2.01 10.36
C ILE A 145 20.40 -0.82 10.18
N ASN A 146 19.91 0.36 10.53
CA ASN A 146 20.54 1.64 10.26
C ASN A 146 21.44 2.11 11.41
N LYS A 147 22.25 3.14 11.14
CA LYS A 147 23.20 3.76 12.07
C LYS A 147 24.29 2.80 12.56
N MET A 148 24.75 1.91 11.67
CA MET A 148 25.84 0.99 12.01
C MET A 148 27.14 1.71 12.38
N ASP A 149 27.33 2.94 11.88
CA ASP A 149 28.42 3.85 12.24
C ASP A 149 28.47 4.17 13.74
N LEU A 150 27.32 4.29 14.41
CA LEU A 150 27.25 4.62 15.84
C LEU A 150 27.50 3.42 16.77
N VAL A 151 27.63 2.23 16.20
CA VAL A 151 27.94 0.99 16.92
C VAL A 151 29.22 0.34 16.40
N ASP A 152 30.11 1.15 15.85
CA ASP A 152 31.41 0.75 15.27
C ASP A 152 31.30 -0.38 14.23
N TYR A 153 30.18 -0.45 13.51
CA TYR A 153 29.90 -1.46 12.49
C TYR A 153 30.00 -2.91 12.99
N LYS A 154 29.76 -3.15 14.29
CA LYS A 154 29.86 -4.47 14.94
C LYS A 154 28.87 -5.47 14.36
N LYS A 155 29.37 -6.65 13.98
CA LYS A 155 28.59 -7.73 13.38
C LYS A 155 27.60 -8.32 14.39
N GLU A 156 27.99 -8.37 15.65
CA GLU A 156 27.26 -9.00 16.74
C GLU A 156 25.90 -8.31 16.94
N ILE A 157 25.88 -6.98 16.94
CA ILE A 157 24.65 -6.17 17.07
C ILE A 157 23.70 -6.41 15.90
N TYR A 158 24.23 -6.47 14.67
CA TYR A 158 23.42 -6.81 13.50
C TYR A 158 22.79 -8.20 13.63
N GLN A 159 23.55 -9.20 14.11
CA GLN A 159 23.06 -10.56 14.28
C GLN A 159 21.97 -10.64 15.36
N GLU A 160 22.17 -9.99 16.51
CA GLU A 160 21.20 -9.94 17.61
C GLU A 160 19.86 -9.35 17.16
N ILE A 161 19.88 -8.20 16.47
CA ILE A 161 18.67 -7.56 15.95
C ILE A 161 18.00 -8.45 14.91
N LYS A 162 18.78 -9.06 14.01
CA LYS A 162 18.25 -9.97 12.99
C LYS A 162 17.53 -11.17 13.61
N GLU A 163 18.15 -11.83 14.58
CA GLU A 163 17.58 -12.99 15.27
C GLU A 163 16.31 -12.63 16.02
N SER A 164 16.34 -11.51 16.76
CA SER A 164 15.17 -10.98 17.47
C SER A 164 14.01 -10.65 16.52
N PHE A 165 14.31 -10.10 15.35
CA PHE A 165 13.28 -9.78 14.35
C PHE A 165 12.68 -11.05 13.74
N LEU A 166 13.50 -12.04 13.44
CA LEU A 166 13.04 -13.33 12.92
C LEU A 166 12.10 -14.02 13.92
N GLU A 167 12.38 -13.95 15.23
CA GLU A 167 11.51 -14.49 16.26
C GLU A 167 10.10 -13.89 16.21
N ILE A 168 10.01 -12.57 16.11
CA ILE A 168 8.73 -11.84 16.02
C ILE A 168 7.94 -12.27 14.78
N THR A 169 8.65 -12.51 13.66
CA THR A 169 8.01 -12.86 12.39
C THR A 169 7.54 -14.31 12.32
N LYS A 170 7.93 -15.21 13.24
CA LYS A 170 7.51 -16.63 13.19
C LYS A 170 5.99 -16.80 13.20
N ASN A 171 5.28 -15.91 13.90
CA ASN A 171 3.82 -15.93 14.00
C ASN A 171 3.12 -15.26 12.80
N LEU A 172 3.89 -14.68 11.87
CA LEU A 172 3.40 -14.01 10.68
C LEU A 172 3.82 -14.80 9.44
N SER A 173 2.89 -15.09 8.54
CA SER A 173 3.17 -15.83 7.30
C SER A 173 3.82 -14.96 6.21
N ILE A 174 4.88 -14.22 6.57
CA ILE A 174 5.63 -13.35 5.66
C ILE A 174 6.62 -14.20 4.86
N LYS A 175 6.52 -14.15 3.53
CA LYS A 175 7.29 -15.02 2.63
C LYS A 175 8.75 -14.58 2.48
N ASN A 176 8.98 -13.29 2.23
CA ASN A 176 10.28 -12.78 1.83
C ASN A 176 10.74 -11.67 2.78
N ILE A 177 11.67 -11.99 3.69
CA ILE A 177 12.32 -11.01 4.57
C ILE A 177 13.82 -10.97 4.24
N LYS A 178 14.32 -9.81 3.82
CA LYS A 178 15.75 -9.54 3.61
C LYS A 178 16.26 -8.59 4.70
N PHE A 179 17.49 -8.79 5.13
CA PHE A 179 18.16 -7.94 6.13
C PHE A 179 19.39 -7.29 5.52
N VAL A 180 19.54 -5.99 5.74
CA VAL A 180 20.70 -5.21 5.26
C VAL A 180 21.19 -4.27 6.37
N PRO A 181 22.46 -4.37 6.81
CA PRO A 181 23.05 -3.39 7.70
C PRO A 181 23.46 -2.17 6.88
N ILE A 182 23.09 -0.97 7.31
CA ILE A 182 23.37 0.28 6.57
C ILE A 182 23.83 1.40 7.51
N SER A 183 24.50 2.39 6.92
CA SER A 183 24.58 3.73 7.49
C SER A 183 24.02 4.72 6.46
N ALA A 184 22.81 5.24 6.70
CA ALA A 184 22.21 6.23 5.82
C ALA A 184 23.03 7.53 5.74
N LEU A 185 23.66 7.92 6.85
CA LEU A 185 24.48 9.12 6.94
C LEU A 185 25.77 8.96 6.12
N SER A 186 26.55 7.90 6.36
CA SER A 186 27.81 7.66 5.67
C SER A 186 27.65 7.06 4.26
N GLY A 187 26.48 6.52 3.94
CA GLY A 187 26.18 5.88 2.65
C GLY A 187 26.62 4.42 2.54
N ASP A 188 27.24 3.84 3.58
CA ASP A 188 27.63 2.43 3.59
C ASP A 188 26.41 1.51 3.41
N MET A 189 26.50 0.59 2.44
CA MET A 189 25.51 -0.43 2.07
C MET A 189 24.16 0.09 1.55
N VAL A 190 24.01 1.40 1.31
CA VAL A 190 22.82 1.98 0.69
C VAL A 190 22.85 1.79 -0.83
N VAL A 191 23.76 2.47 -1.52
CA VAL A 191 24.04 2.26 -2.96
C VAL A 191 25.37 1.54 -3.16
N ASN A 192 26.40 1.96 -2.42
CA ASN A 192 27.72 1.37 -2.49
C ASN A 192 27.98 0.50 -1.25
N LYS A 193 28.76 -0.58 -1.39
CA LYS A 193 29.07 -1.47 -0.25
C LYS A 193 29.87 -0.79 0.87
N GLY A 194 30.62 0.25 0.55
CA GLY A 194 31.53 0.90 1.50
C GLY A 194 32.70 0.00 1.89
N ARG A 195 33.40 0.35 2.98
CA ARG A 195 34.59 -0.39 3.47
C ARG A 195 34.46 -0.87 4.91
N ASN A 196 33.47 -0.38 5.65
CA ASN A 196 33.36 -0.58 7.09
C ASN A 196 32.70 -1.92 7.47
N MET A 197 31.88 -2.50 6.59
CA MET A 197 31.13 -3.74 6.84
C MET A 197 31.59 -4.91 5.96
N ASN A 198 32.90 -5.13 5.84
CA ASN A 198 33.48 -6.21 5.01
C ASN A 198 32.99 -7.63 5.38
N TRP A 199 32.51 -7.80 6.61
CA TRP A 199 31.93 -9.05 7.11
C TRP A 199 30.55 -9.35 6.50
N TYR A 200 29.82 -8.34 6.00
CA TYR A 200 28.55 -8.53 5.32
C TYR A 200 28.80 -8.82 3.84
N LYS A 201 28.32 -9.97 3.35
CA LYS A 201 28.50 -10.41 1.96
C LYS A 201 27.22 -10.31 1.10
N GLY A 202 26.13 -9.81 1.68
CA GLY A 202 24.86 -9.67 0.98
C GLY A 202 24.82 -8.51 -0.01
N GLU A 203 23.63 -8.31 -0.56
CA GLU A 203 23.28 -7.22 -1.48
C GLU A 203 23.20 -5.88 -0.72
N THR A 204 23.54 -4.79 -1.40
CA THR A 204 23.22 -3.42 -0.96
C THR A 204 21.72 -3.17 -1.02
N LEU A 205 21.24 -2.13 -0.32
CA LEU A 205 19.82 -1.79 -0.34
C LEU A 205 19.32 -1.55 -1.77
N ILE A 206 20.08 -0.84 -2.60
CA ILE A 206 19.68 -0.59 -3.99
C ILE A 206 19.62 -1.87 -4.82
N GLU A 207 20.57 -2.80 -4.65
CA GLU A 207 20.57 -4.10 -5.34
C GLU A 207 19.34 -4.92 -4.95
N ILE A 208 18.97 -4.91 -3.66
CA ILE A 208 17.76 -5.56 -3.16
C ILE A 208 16.51 -4.98 -3.85
N LEU A 209 16.42 -3.66 -3.99
CA LEU A 209 15.27 -2.98 -4.61
C LEU A 209 15.22 -3.22 -6.13
N GLU A 210 16.37 -3.22 -6.81
CA GLU A 210 16.46 -3.55 -8.24
C GLU A 210 16.02 -4.98 -8.53
N ASN A 211 16.41 -5.93 -7.68
CA ASN A 211 16.15 -7.36 -7.87
C ASN A 211 14.83 -7.83 -7.22
N ALA A 212 14.07 -6.94 -6.58
CA ALA A 212 12.82 -7.31 -5.92
C ALA A 212 11.78 -7.80 -6.95
N GLU A 213 11.29 -9.02 -6.79
CA GLU A 213 10.19 -9.52 -7.62
C GLU A 213 8.91 -8.73 -7.30
N VAL A 214 8.37 -8.04 -8.30
CA VAL A 214 7.07 -7.41 -8.16
C VAL A 214 6.00 -8.38 -8.63
N SER A 215 5.09 -8.70 -7.70
CA SER A 215 3.90 -9.52 -7.92
C SER A 215 2.86 -8.81 -8.79
N LEU A 216 3.22 -8.27 -9.97
CA LEU A 216 2.26 -7.72 -10.93
C LEU A 216 1.33 -8.81 -11.52
N ASN A 217 1.63 -10.10 -11.29
CA ASN A 217 1.05 -11.21 -12.03
C ASN A 217 0.44 -12.34 -11.18
N LYS A 218 0.20 -12.15 -9.88
CA LYS A 218 -0.42 -13.22 -9.06
C LYS A 218 -1.94 -13.31 -9.18
N VAL A 219 -2.61 -12.30 -9.76
CA VAL A 219 -4.04 -12.45 -10.01
C VAL A 219 -4.23 -13.35 -11.23
N ARG A 220 -4.86 -14.50 -11.00
CA ARG A 220 -5.12 -15.49 -12.05
C ARG A 220 -5.85 -14.82 -13.21
N LYS A 221 -5.46 -15.12 -14.45
CA LYS A 221 -6.13 -14.60 -15.65
C LYS A 221 -7.65 -14.86 -15.65
N SER A 222 -8.10 -15.92 -14.98
CA SER A 222 -9.51 -16.30 -14.80
C SER A 222 -10.31 -15.38 -13.88
N PHE A 223 -9.64 -14.63 -13.00
CA PHE A 223 -10.27 -13.84 -11.96
C PHE A 223 -10.63 -12.45 -12.47
N VAL A 224 -11.67 -12.34 -13.28
CA VAL A 224 -12.09 -11.06 -13.89
C VAL A 224 -12.93 -10.25 -12.92
N ARG A 225 -12.56 -8.99 -12.70
CA ARG A 225 -13.32 -8.02 -11.89
C ARG A 225 -13.26 -6.64 -12.54
N PHE A 226 -14.41 -6.11 -12.95
CA PHE A 226 -14.56 -4.79 -13.52
C PHE A 226 -15.64 -4.01 -12.75
N PRO A 227 -15.27 -3.28 -11.69
CA PRO A 227 -16.23 -2.49 -10.92
C PRO A 227 -16.68 -1.28 -11.74
N VAL A 228 -17.99 -1.18 -11.97
CA VAL A 228 -18.59 -0.10 -12.76
C VAL A 228 -18.50 1.21 -11.98
N GLN A 229 -17.87 2.20 -12.57
CA GLN A 229 -17.67 3.53 -11.99
C GLN A 229 -18.71 4.53 -12.53
N LEU A 230 -19.03 4.42 -13.81
CA LEU A 230 -19.97 5.31 -14.50
C LEU A 230 -20.72 4.54 -15.59
N VAL A 231 -21.98 4.89 -15.79
CA VAL A 231 -22.78 4.42 -16.92
C VAL A 231 -22.97 5.60 -17.86
N SER A 232 -22.41 5.50 -19.05
CA SER A 232 -22.56 6.50 -20.10
C SER A 232 -23.75 6.12 -20.97
N ARG A 233 -24.69 7.04 -21.12
CA ARG A 233 -25.79 6.97 -22.08
C ARG A 233 -25.69 8.17 -23.00
N VAL A 234 -25.60 7.93 -24.30
CA VAL A 234 -25.56 8.97 -25.31
C VAL A 234 -26.63 8.66 -26.35
N ASP A 235 -27.58 9.58 -26.46
CA ASP A 235 -28.58 9.61 -27.52
C ASP A 235 -28.42 10.94 -28.25
N ASP A 236 -27.90 10.88 -29.48
CA ASP A 236 -27.76 12.02 -30.38
C ASP A 236 -28.07 11.59 -31.83
N GLU A 237 -28.21 12.54 -32.75
CA GLU A 237 -28.56 12.32 -34.14
C GLU A 237 -27.64 11.31 -34.85
N ASN A 238 -26.37 11.24 -34.43
CA ASN A 238 -25.35 10.36 -35.01
C ASN A 238 -25.15 9.03 -34.26
N VAL A 239 -25.62 8.93 -33.01
CA VAL A 239 -25.41 7.77 -32.13
C VAL A 239 -26.69 7.52 -31.35
N LYS A 240 -27.42 6.47 -31.72
CA LYS A 240 -28.63 6.03 -31.04
C LYS A 240 -28.34 4.89 -30.07
N ASP A 241 -28.95 4.93 -28.89
CA ASP A 241 -28.98 3.84 -27.91
C ASP A 241 -27.59 3.42 -27.41
N PHE A 242 -26.63 4.36 -27.36
CA PHE A 242 -25.30 4.04 -26.85
C PHE A 242 -25.34 3.89 -25.33
N ARG A 243 -24.97 2.69 -24.86
CA ARG A 243 -24.81 2.40 -23.44
C ARG A 243 -23.45 1.77 -23.15
N GLY A 244 -22.57 2.56 -22.55
CA GLY A 244 -21.23 2.16 -22.17
C GLY A 244 -21.04 2.10 -20.65
N TYR A 245 -20.44 1.02 -20.16
CA TYR A 245 -20.11 0.84 -18.75
C TYR A 245 -18.63 1.13 -18.54
N MET A 246 -18.33 2.23 -17.84
CA MET A 246 -16.99 2.75 -17.66
C MET A 246 -16.44 2.37 -16.29
N GLY A 247 -15.17 2.00 -16.26
CA GLY A 247 -14.47 1.58 -15.05
C GLY A 247 -13.02 1.24 -15.33
N GLN A 248 -12.34 0.71 -14.33
CA GLN A 248 -10.97 0.22 -14.46
C GLN A 248 -10.94 -1.26 -14.11
N LEU A 249 -10.35 -2.09 -14.99
CA LEU A 249 -10.24 -3.54 -14.75
C LEU A 249 -9.36 -3.79 -13.53
N SER A 250 -9.94 -4.34 -12.45
CA SER A 250 -9.20 -4.59 -11.21
C SER A 250 -8.46 -5.92 -11.24
N SER A 251 -8.91 -6.88 -12.05
CA SER A 251 -8.22 -8.15 -12.25
C SER A 251 -8.66 -8.88 -13.51
N GLY A 252 -7.82 -9.83 -13.95
CA GLY A 252 -8.06 -10.68 -15.10
C GLY A 252 -7.86 -9.94 -16.42
N GLU A 253 -8.50 -10.44 -17.46
CA GLU A 253 -8.46 -9.88 -18.80
C GLU A 253 -9.82 -10.11 -19.47
N ILE A 254 -10.28 -9.13 -20.25
CA ILE A 254 -11.57 -9.21 -20.95
C ILE A 254 -11.34 -9.01 -22.44
N SER A 255 -11.88 -9.90 -23.26
CA SER A 255 -11.87 -9.82 -24.71
C SER A 255 -13.30 -9.62 -25.25
N VAL A 256 -13.39 -9.06 -26.46
CA VAL A 256 -14.67 -9.01 -27.18
C VAL A 256 -15.18 -10.44 -27.42
N GLY A 257 -16.46 -10.67 -27.16
CA GLY A 257 -17.11 -11.98 -27.22
C GLY A 257 -17.06 -12.79 -25.92
N ASP A 258 -16.34 -12.34 -24.89
CA ASP A 258 -16.32 -13.04 -23.59
C ASP A 258 -17.71 -12.99 -22.93
N GLN A 259 -18.11 -14.10 -22.30
CA GLN A 259 -19.28 -14.16 -21.45
C GLN A 259 -18.95 -13.56 -20.08
N VAL A 260 -19.84 -12.70 -19.58
CA VAL A 260 -19.70 -12.02 -18.28
C VAL A 260 -20.98 -12.10 -17.46
N VAL A 261 -20.82 -11.98 -16.14
CA VAL A 261 -21.90 -11.96 -15.15
C VAL A 261 -21.93 -10.60 -14.46
N ILE A 262 -23.13 -10.06 -14.31
CA ILE A 262 -23.40 -8.77 -13.68
C ILE A 262 -23.84 -8.99 -12.23
N TYR A 263 -23.06 -8.51 -11.28
CA TYR A 263 -23.37 -8.57 -9.85
C TYR A 263 -23.91 -7.21 -9.34
N PRO A 264 -24.86 -7.22 -8.39
CA PRO A 264 -25.32 -8.37 -7.60
C PRO A 264 -26.46 -9.20 -8.22
N ASN A 265 -27.04 -8.77 -9.35
CA ASN A 265 -28.24 -9.38 -9.94
C ASN A 265 -28.01 -10.73 -10.65
N MET A 266 -26.75 -11.14 -10.82
CA MET A 266 -26.29 -12.40 -11.43
C MET A 266 -26.82 -12.65 -12.86
N LYS A 267 -27.08 -11.59 -13.63
CA LYS A 267 -27.47 -11.72 -15.04
C LYS A 267 -26.24 -11.98 -15.91
N THR A 268 -26.37 -12.88 -16.87
CA THR A 268 -25.31 -13.22 -17.83
C THR A 268 -25.52 -12.51 -19.15
N THR A 269 -24.44 -12.11 -19.80
CA THR A 269 -24.44 -11.51 -21.15
C THR A 269 -23.04 -11.64 -21.78
N PHE A 270 -22.85 -11.07 -22.97
CA PHE A 270 -21.59 -11.09 -23.71
C PHE A 270 -21.04 -9.68 -23.94
N VAL A 271 -19.71 -9.59 -24.02
CA VAL A 271 -19.00 -8.35 -24.34
C VAL A 271 -19.11 -8.08 -25.84
N LYS A 272 -19.88 -7.06 -26.21
CA LYS A 272 -20.08 -6.64 -27.60
C LYS A 272 -18.88 -5.87 -28.15
N SER A 273 -18.35 -4.92 -27.39
CA SER A 273 -17.16 -4.16 -27.76
C SER A 273 -16.48 -3.53 -26.56
N LEU A 274 -15.19 -3.21 -26.72
CA LEU A 274 -14.37 -2.57 -25.69
C LEU A 274 -13.76 -1.30 -26.26
N ILE A 275 -13.74 -0.24 -25.45
CA ILE A 275 -13.10 1.04 -25.80
C ILE A 275 -12.07 1.36 -24.71
N ASN A 276 -10.83 1.59 -25.11
CA ASN A 276 -9.76 2.09 -24.23
C ASN A 276 -9.10 3.28 -24.91
N SER A 277 -8.89 4.38 -24.17
CA SER A 277 -8.25 5.60 -24.69
C SER A 277 -8.90 6.11 -25.98
N SER A 278 -10.24 6.09 -26.01
CA SER A 278 -11.08 6.50 -27.16
C SER A 278 -10.90 5.67 -28.44
N LYS A 279 -10.35 4.46 -28.34
CA LYS A 279 -10.20 3.53 -29.47
C LYS A 279 -10.87 2.21 -29.15
N TYR A 280 -11.50 1.62 -30.16
CA TYR A 280 -11.96 0.24 -30.07
C TYR A 280 -10.76 -0.69 -29.97
N VAL A 281 -10.83 -1.62 -29.02
CA VAL A 281 -9.82 -2.63 -28.76
C VAL A 281 -10.49 -4.00 -28.69
N ASN A 282 -9.76 -5.05 -29.03
CA ASN A 282 -10.28 -6.41 -28.92
C ASN A 282 -10.14 -6.97 -27.49
N LYS A 283 -9.36 -6.30 -26.63
CA LYS A 283 -8.96 -6.81 -25.32
C LYS A 283 -8.55 -5.69 -24.38
N ILE A 284 -8.86 -5.84 -23.09
CA ILE A 284 -8.40 -4.98 -22.00
C ILE A 284 -7.76 -5.83 -20.89
N SER A 285 -6.69 -5.31 -20.29
CA SER A 285 -5.91 -5.95 -19.23
C SER A 285 -6.05 -5.20 -17.90
N ILE A 286 -5.52 -5.79 -16.83
CA ILE A 286 -5.52 -5.19 -15.49
C ILE A 286 -5.02 -3.74 -15.54
N ASN A 287 -5.66 -2.87 -14.75
CA ASN A 287 -5.44 -1.42 -14.67
C ASN A 287 -5.85 -0.60 -15.91
N ASP A 288 -6.32 -1.22 -16.99
CA ASP A 288 -6.91 -0.47 -18.09
C ASP A 288 -8.21 0.21 -17.65
N SER A 289 -8.28 1.52 -17.89
CA SER A 289 -9.51 2.29 -17.83
C SER A 289 -10.24 2.14 -19.16
N ALA A 290 -11.41 1.54 -19.15
CA ALA A 290 -12.12 1.15 -20.35
C ALA A 290 -13.62 1.40 -20.25
N THR A 291 -14.27 1.39 -21.41
CA THR A 291 -15.73 1.33 -21.55
C THR A 291 -16.08 -0.03 -22.14
N ILE A 292 -16.94 -0.78 -21.46
CA ILE A 292 -17.48 -2.06 -21.92
C ILE A 292 -18.89 -1.81 -22.47
N LEU A 293 -19.14 -2.30 -23.68
CA LEU A 293 -20.48 -2.42 -24.26
C LEU A 293 -20.89 -3.88 -24.21
N LEU A 294 -22.14 -4.15 -23.81
CA LEU A 294 -22.71 -5.50 -23.68
C LEU A 294 -23.71 -5.76 -24.81
N GLU A 295 -23.99 -7.02 -25.09
CA GLU A 295 -25.01 -7.41 -26.09
C GLU A 295 -26.43 -7.09 -25.59
N ASP A 296 -26.70 -7.35 -24.31
CA ASP A 296 -28.02 -7.15 -23.71
C ASP A 296 -28.12 -5.82 -22.96
N GLU A 297 -29.30 -5.21 -22.99
CA GLU A 297 -29.62 -4.04 -22.18
C GLU A 297 -29.96 -4.46 -20.74
N LEU A 298 -28.94 -4.51 -19.90
CA LEU A 298 -29.09 -4.87 -18.49
C LEU A 298 -29.16 -3.64 -17.59
N ASP A 299 -29.96 -3.72 -16.52
CA ASP A 299 -29.97 -2.70 -15.48
C ASP A 299 -28.71 -2.82 -14.60
N ILE A 300 -27.73 -1.97 -14.92
CA ILE A 300 -26.42 -1.89 -14.29
C ILE A 300 -26.23 -0.44 -13.88
N SER A 301 -25.79 -0.24 -12.63
CA SER A 301 -25.55 1.04 -11.99
C SER A 301 -24.11 1.17 -11.49
N ARG A 302 -23.73 2.37 -11.06
CA ARG A 302 -22.45 2.59 -10.38
C ARG A 302 -22.35 1.73 -9.12
N GLY A 303 -21.22 1.04 -8.96
CA GLY A 303 -20.98 0.15 -7.83
C GLY A 303 -21.36 -1.32 -8.10
N ASP A 304 -22.01 -1.61 -9.22
CA ASP A 304 -22.17 -2.97 -9.71
C ASP A 304 -20.85 -3.49 -10.29
N LEU A 305 -20.77 -4.79 -10.49
CA LEU A 305 -19.55 -5.46 -10.92
C LEU A 305 -19.82 -6.33 -12.15
N ILE A 306 -19.00 -6.16 -13.18
CA ILE A 306 -18.91 -7.08 -14.31
C ILE A 306 -17.77 -8.06 -14.00
N ALA A 307 -18.06 -9.36 -13.99
CA ALA A 307 -17.08 -10.39 -13.63
C ALA A 307 -17.22 -11.65 -14.49
N SER A 308 -16.25 -12.55 -14.39
CA SER A 308 -16.29 -13.90 -14.97
C SER A 308 -17.14 -14.84 -14.12
N ASP A 309 -17.76 -15.84 -14.74
CA ASP A 309 -18.54 -16.89 -14.07
C ASP A 309 -17.67 -17.98 -13.43
N LYS A 310 -16.40 -18.12 -13.84
CA LYS A 310 -15.50 -19.21 -13.42
C LYS A 310 -15.06 -19.12 -11.95
N GLU A 311 -14.83 -17.90 -11.47
CA GLU A 311 -14.42 -17.61 -10.09
C GLU A 311 -15.33 -16.49 -9.58
N PRO A 312 -16.58 -16.81 -9.20
CA PRO A 312 -17.59 -15.81 -8.85
C PRO A 312 -17.22 -15.11 -7.53
N PRO A 313 -17.45 -13.79 -7.42
CA PRO A 313 -17.27 -13.05 -6.17
C PRO A 313 -18.32 -13.41 -5.14
N ASN A 314 -18.06 -13.05 -3.88
CA ASN A 314 -19.04 -13.16 -2.81
C ASN A 314 -20.04 -12.00 -2.89
N VAL A 315 -21.32 -12.28 -2.60
CA VAL A 315 -22.37 -11.26 -2.47
C VAL A 315 -23.01 -11.41 -1.09
N LYS A 316 -22.68 -10.52 -0.15
CA LYS A 316 -23.23 -10.57 1.21
C LYS A 316 -23.50 -9.17 1.76
N ASP A 317 -24.35 -9.11 2.78
CA ASP A 317 -24.59 -7.93 3.60
C ASP A 317 -23.92 -8.01 4.99
N LEU A 318 -23.34 -9.16 5.34
CA LEU A 318 -22.54 -9.36 6.54
C LEU A 318 -21.15 -9.82 6.12
N ILE A 319 -20.14 -9.09 6.57
CA ILE A 319 -18.74 -9.40 6.31
C ILE A 319 -17.95 -9.46 7.63
N THR A 320 -16.95 -10.32 7.65
CA THR A 320 -15.88 -10.30 8.66
C THR A 320 -14.70 -9.57 8.05
N SER A 321 -14.07 -8.69 8.81
CA SER A 321 -13.01 -7.83 8.30
C SER A 321 -12.02 -7.47 9.39
N GLN A 322 -10.76 -7.29 9.01
CA GLN A 322 -9.80 -6.63 9.88
C GLN A 322 -9.81 -5.14 9.57
N ILE A 323 -9.91 -4.30 10.60
CA ILE A 323 -9.89 -2.85 10.47
C ILE A 323 -8.75 -2.26 11.31
N CYS A 324 -8.16 -1.19 10.81
CA CYS A 324 -7.44 -0.22 11.63
C CYS A 324 -8.40 0.90 11.98
N TRP A 325 -8.66 1.09 13.27
CA TRP A 325 -9.45 2.21 13.74
C TRP A 325 -8.61 3.49 13.72
N MET A 326 -9.19 4.55 13.18
CA MET A 326 -8.53 5.83 12.90
C MET A 326 -9.31 7.01 13.49
N GLY A 327 -10.49 6.75 14.06
CA GLY A 327 -11.28 7.78 14.74
C GLY A 327 -10.68 8.16 16.09
N GLU A 328 -10.73 9.46 16.41
CA GLU A 328 -10.35 9.98 17.74
C GLU A 328 -11.25 9.44 18.85
N LYS A 329 -12.53 9.24 18.53
CA LYS A 329 -13.49 8.57 19.42
C LYS A 329 -13.41 7.07 19.22
N ASP A 330 -13.52 6.33 20.32
CA ASP A 330 -13.61 4.87 20.31
C ASP A 330 -14.76 4.38 19.41
N LEU A 331 -14.59 3.19 18.83
CA LEU A 331 -15.57 2.57 17.95
C LEU A 331 -16.93 2.39 18.66
N ASP A 332 -17.99 3.04 18.19
CA ASP A 332 -19.33 2.83 18.74
C ASP A 332 -20.10 1.78 17.91
N LEU A 333 -20.45 0.65 18.53
CA LEU A 333 -21.22 -0.45 17.93
C LEU A 333 -22.70 -0.09 17.68
N LYS A 334 -23.22 0.96 18.31
CA LYS A 334 -24.60 1.45 18.12
C LYS A 334 -24.68 2.51 17.02
N LYS A 335 -23.54 3.08 16.63
CA LYS A 335 -23.48 4.14 15.62
C LYS A 335 -23.53 3.54 14.21
N LYS A 336 -24.23 4.24 13.32
CA LYS A 336 -24.21 3.95 11.87
C LYS A 336 -23.04 4.67 11.23
N TYR A 337 -22.31 3.96 10.38
CA TYR A 337 -21.23 4.47 9.54
C TYR A 337 -21.64 4.36 8.07
N PHE A 338 -20.87 5.00 7.20
CA PHE A 338 -20.88 4.73 5.77
C PHE A 338 -19.69 3.84 5.43
N LEU A 339 -19.96 2.68 4.86
CA LEU A 339 -18.94 1.81 4.26
C LEU A 339 -18.81 2.18 2.79
N LYS A 340 -17.62 2.64 2.40
CA LYS A 340 -17.26 2.87 1.00
C LYS A 340 -16.40 1.71 0.52
N HIS A 341 -16.93 0.97 -0.45
CA HIS A 341 -16.31 -0.19 -1.07
C HIS A 341 -16.33 -0.01 -2.58
N CYS A 342 -15.16 -0.06 -3.21
CA CYS A 342 -14.97 0.29 -4.63
C CYS A 342 -15.68 1.62 -4.99
N ASN A 343 -16.68 1.55 -5.87
CA ASN A 343 -17.43 2.70 -6.39
C ASN A 343 -18.77 2.92 -5.67
N LYS A 344 -19.07 2.15 -4.61
CA LYS A 344 -20.34 2.15 -3.88
C LYS A 344 -20.15 2.59 -2.44
N THR A 345 -21.09 3.37 -1.93
CA THR A 345 -21.19 3.72 -0.51
C THR A 345 -22.52 3.21 0.02
N SER A 346 -22.51 2.51 1.16
CA SER A 346 -23.72 2.02 1.83
C SER A 346 -23.64 2.29 3.32
N LYS A 347 -24.78 2.40 4.00
CA LYS A 347 -24.80 2.49 5.46
C LYS A 347 -24.41 1.15 6.04
N ALA A 348 -23.64 1.16 7.11
CA ALA A 348 -23.19 -0.03 7.80
C ALA A 348 -23.18 0.19 9.31
N ILE A 349 -23.22 -0.90 10.06
CA ILE A 349 -23.06 -0.92 11.51
C ILE A 349 -22.08 -2.04 11.86
N VAL A 350 -21.14 -1.74 12.75
CA VAL A 350 -20.25 -2.76 13.30
C VAL A 350 -21.05 -3.50 14.38
N THR A 351 -21.31 -4.78 14.16
CA THR A 351 -22.16 -5.58 15.05
C THR A 351 -21.37 -6.17 16.20
N LYS A 352 -20.08 -6.44 15.98
CA LYS A 352 -19.21 -7.10 16.96
C LYS A 352 -17.74 -6.81 16.66
N VAL A 353 -16.93 -6.69 17.72
CA VAL A 353 -15.47 -6.79 17.64
C VAL A 353 -15.07 -8.18 18.13
N ASN A 354 -14.48 -8.99 17.26
CA ASN A 354 -14.11 -10.38 17.54
C ASN A 354 -12.77 -10.48 18.27
N SER A 355 -11.79 -9.66 17.88
CA SER A 355 -10.47 -9.65 18.50
C SER A 355 -9.76 -8.32 18.26
N LYS A 356 -8.78 -8.01 19.11
CA LYS A 356 -7.82 -6.91 18.94
C LYS A 356 -6.41 -7.48 18.83
N ILE A 357 -5.52 -6.82 18.11
CA ILE A 357 -4.11 -7.20 18.04
C ILE A 357 -3.34 -6.50 19.16
N ASN A 358 -2.61 -7.28 19.96
CA ASN A 358 -1.61 -6.76 20.88
C ASN A 358 -0.34 -6.43 20.09
N MET A 359 0.09 -5.15 20.10
CA MET A 359 1.23 -4.70 19.29
C MET A 359 2.59 -5.15 19.83
N GLU A 360 2.67 -5.57 21.09
CA GLU A 360 3.90 -6.09 21.69
C GLU A 360 4.13 -7.55 21.29
N SER A 361 3.10 -8.40 21.38
CA SER A 361 3.19 -9.82 21.05
C SER A 361 2.83 -10.15 19.60
N LEU A 362 2.14 -9.24 18.91
CA LEU A 362 1.50 -9.45 17.60
C LEU A 362 0.44 -10.56 17.58
N GLU A 363 -0.09 -10.90 18.74
CA GLU A 363 -1.14 -11.91 18.91
C GLU A 363 -2.52 -11.28 19.06
N ARG A 364 -3.55 -12.08 18.77
CA ARG A 364 -4.96 -11.71 18.96
C ARG A 364 -5.31 -11.82 20.45
N THR A 365 -5.87 -10.75 21.01
CA THR A 365 -6.47 -10.73 22.35
C THR A 365 -8.00 -10.61 22.27
N LEU A 366 -8.67 -11.22 23.26
CA LEU A 366 -10.11 -11.12 23.49
C LEU A 366 -10.44 -10.18 24.66
N GLU A 367 -9.43 -9.75 25.43
CA GLU A 367 -9.58 -8.87 26.59
C GLU A 367 -9.35 -7.42 26.17
N PHE A 368 -10.45 -6.71 25.86
CA PHE A 368 -10.45 -5.29 25.53
C PHE A 368 -11.85 -4.71 25.71
N ASP A 369 -11.93 -3.40 26.03
CA ASP A 369 -13.22 -2.71 26.12
C ASP A 369 -13.80 -2.43 24.72
N ASN A 370 -12.96 -1.86 23.85
CA ASN A 370 -13.32 -1.47 22.49
C ASN A 370 -12.07 -1.17 21.64
N LEU A 371 -12.25 -0.87 20.36
CA LEU A 371 -11.19 -0.36 19.49
C LEU A 371 -11.02 1.15 19.68
N LYS A 372 -9.81 1.54 20.08
CA LYS A 372 -9.33 2.92 20.23
C LYS A 372 -8.52 3.34 19.01
N MET A 373 -8.16 4.63 18.94
CA MET A 373 -7.36 5.16 17.84
C MET A 373 -6.08 4.33 17.65
N ASN A 374 -5.82 3.92 16.39
CA ASN A 374 -4.71 3.08 15.95
C ASN A 374 -4.76 1.60 16.41
N ASP A 375 -5.86 1.16 17.02
CA ASP A 375 -6.07 -0.26 17.26
C ASP A 375 -6.39 -0.98 15.95
N ILE A 376 -5.86 -2.19 15.83
CA ILE A 376 -6.21 -3.11 14.75
C ILE A 376 -7.03 -4.24 15.36
N GLY A 377 -8.18 -4.53 14.77
CA GLY A 377 -9.07 -5.57 15.26
C GLY A 377 -9.89 -6.22 14.16
N GLU A 378 -10.35 -7.43 14.44
CA GLU A 378 -11.30 -8.13 13.60
C GLU A 378 -12.73 -7.78 14.04
N VAL A 379 -13.56 -7.42 13.08
CA VAL A 379 -14.93 -6.97 13.30
C VAL A 379 -15.91 -7.67 12.36
N GLU A 380 -17.16 -7.74 12.78
CA GLU A 380 -18.29 -8.07 11.93
C GLU A 380 -19.05 -6.80 11.56
N ILE A 381 -19.34 -6.63 10.27
CA ILE A 381 -20.00 -5.44 9.75
C ILE A 381 -21.24 -5.85 8.99
N ARG A 382 -22.40 -5.34 9.43
CA ARG A 382 -23.67 -5.44 8.71
C ARG A 382 -23.86 -4.21 7.83
N ILE A 383 -24.16 -4.43 6.56
CA ILE A 383 -24.28 -3.41 5.53
C ILE A 383 -25.74 -3.37 5.06
N GLN A 384 -26.27 -2.18 4.82
CA GLN A 384 -27.67 -2.01 4.43
C GLN A 384 -27.96 -2.63 3.06
N ASN A 385 -27.04 -2.46 2.11
CA ASN A 385 -27.14 -3.04 0.77
C ASN A 385 -26.04 -4.08 0.59
N GLN A 386 -26.36 -5.23 -0.01
CA GLN A 386 -25.35 -6.24 -0.34
C GLN A 386 -24.20 -5.61 -1.14
N ILE A 387 -22.99 -6.04 -0.79
CA ILE A 387 -21.77 -5.71 -1.50
C ILE A 387 -21.26 -6.95 -2.22
N THR A 388 -20.62 -6.73 -3.35
CA THR A 388 -19.92 -7.79 -4.09
C THR A 388 -18.43 -7.65 -3.84
N TYR A 389 -17.78 -8.69 -3.31
CA TYR A 389 -16.42 -8.59 -2.81
C TYR A 389 -15.65 -9.90 -3.00
N ASP A 390 -14.33 -9.77 -2.89
CA ASP A 390 -13.39 -10.88 -2.77
C ASP A 390 -12.59 -10.69 -1.47
N SER A 391 -11.91 -11.74 -1.00
CA SER A 391 -10.95 -11.56 0.09
C SER A 391 -9.85 -10.59 -0.35
N TYR A 392 -9.29 -9.82 0.58
CA TYR A 392 -8.19 -8.91 0.29
C TYR A 392 -6.95 -9.64 -0.22
N GLN A 393 -6.76 -10.91 0.18
CA GLN A 393 -5.67 -11.76 -0.30
C GLN A 393 -5.82 -12.12 -1.78
N ASP A 394 -7.05 -12.36 -2.24
CA ASP A 394 -7.32 -12.71 -3.64
C ASP A 394 -7.33 -11.47 -4.55
N ASN A 395 -7.95 -10.37 -4.08
CA ASN A 395 -8.01 -9.12 -4.81
C ASN A 395 -8.05 -7.91 -3.87
N LYS A 396 -6.90 -7.23 -3.73
CA LYS A 396 -6.75 -6.07 -2.85
C LYS A 396 -7.80 -4.98 -3.10
N LYS A 397 -8.16 -4.72 -4.37
CA LYS A 397 -9.12 -3.67 -4.72
C LYS A 397 -10.54 -4.07 -4.31
N MET A 398 -10.93 -5.32 -4.55
CA MET A 398 -12.24 -5.86 -4.19
C MET A 398 -12.37 -6.22 -2.70
N GLY A 399 -11.27 -6.41 -1.99
CA GLY A 399 -11.27 -6.72 -0.55
C GLY A 399 -10.99 -5.52 0.35
N SER A 400 -10.88 -4.30 -0.19
CA SER A 400 -10.60 -3.09 0.60
C SER A 400 -11.84 -2.23 0.79
N PHE A 401 -11.95 -1.57 1.94
CA PHE A 401 -12.98 -0.56 2.20
C PHE A 401 -12.52 0.46 3.22
N ILE A 402 -13.28 1.55 3.34
CA ILE A 402 -13.16 2.49 4.45
C ILE A 402 -14.50 2.67 5.16
N LEU A 403 -14.46 2.97 6.45
CA LEU A 403 -15.59 3.44 7.23
C LEU A 403 -15.51 4.95 7.37
N ILE A 404 -16.64 5.62 7.15
CA ILE A 404 -16.80 7.06 7.20
C ILE A 404 -17.89 7.37 8.23
N ASP A 405 -17.65 8.35 9.10
CA ASP A 405 -18.65 8.80 10.07
C ASP A 405 -19.66 9.80 9.47
N ASP A 406 -20.57 10.28 10.32
CA ASP A 406 -21.58 11.31 9.99
C ASP A 406 -20.98 12.70 9.73
N SER A 407 -19.76 12.95 10.21
CA SER A 407 -18.98 14.16 9.95
C SER A 407 -18.14 14.06 8.68
N ASN A 408 -18.32 12.98 7.90
CA ASN A 408 -17.60 12.69 6.66
C ASN A 408 -16.08 12.44 6.86
N ASN A 409 -15.67 12.06 8.07
CA ASN A 409 -14.29 11.66 8.38
C ASN A 409 -14.10 10.17 8.12
N THR A 410 -12.95 9.80 7.56
CA THR A 410 -12.54 8.38 7.48
C THR A 410 -12.10 7.92 8.86
N VAL A 411 -12.89 7.04 9.49
CA VAL A 411 -12.68 6.54 10.85
C VAL A 411 -12.11 5.13 10.90
N ALA A 412 -12.09 4.41 9.77
CA ALA A 412 -11.36 3.16 9.67
C ALA A 412 -10.95 2.84 8.23
N ALA A 413 -9.83 2.14 8.09
CA ALA A 413 -9.44 1.42 6.88
C ALA A 413 -9.57 -0.08 7.15
N GLY A 414 -10.18 -0.81 6.22
CA GLY A 414 -10.54 -2.20 6.42
C GLY A 414 -10.16 -3.10 5.25
N ILE A 415 -9.83 -4.34 5.59
CA ILE A 415 -9.64 -5.44 4.66
C ILE A 415 -10.65 -6.55 4.96
N ILE A 416 -11.26 -7.08 3.91
CA ILE A 416 -12.22 -8.18 4.00
C ILE A 416 -11.42 -9.49 4.02
N THR A 417 -11.66 -10.29 5.05
CA THR A 417 -10.95 -11.55 5.31
C THR A 417 -11.73 -12.76 4.82
#